data_AF-A0A126NE79-F1
#
_entry.id   AF-A0A126NE79-F1
#
_cell.length_a   1.000
_cell.length_b   1.000
_cell.length_c   1.000
_cell.angle_alpha   90.00
_cell.angle_beta   90.00
_cell.angle_gamma   90.00
#
_symmetry.space_group_name_H-M   'P 1'
#
loop_
_entity.id
_entity.type
_entity.pdbx_description
1 polymer ?
#
loop_
_entity_poly.entity_id
_entity_poly.type
_entity_poly.pdbx_seq_one_letter_code
_entity_poly.pdbx_strand_id
1 'polypeptide(L)' 'MGFDAQILPDEQWMRLQATYKRHGSGPEFWETYRDIVEAAAHHGDGAAVANELARFARQLGVTETALFV' A
#
# COMPACT_ATOMS: atom_id res chain seq x y z
N MET A 1 22.60 1.74 13.16
CA MET A 1 21.15 1.51 13.16
C MET A 1 20.57 2.39 12.07
N GLY A 2 20.50 1.86 10.85
CA GLY A 2 19.85 2.52 9.71
C GLY A 2 19.09 1.40 9.02
N PHE A 3 17.80 1.30 9.26
CA PHE A 3 16.93 0.44 8.49
C PHE A 3 16.43 1.31 7.34
N ASP A 4 17.27 1.38 6.31
CA ASP A 4 17.01 2.07 5.06
C ASP A 4 15.72 1.54 4.41
N ALA A 5 14.65 2.33 4.51
CA ALA A 5 13.68 2.66 3.46
C ALA A 5 13.20 1.57 2.46
N GLN A 6 13.34 0.29 2.76
CA GLN A 6 12.63 -0.81 2.07
C GLN A 6 11.45 -1.24 2.93
N ILE A 7 10.59 -0.27 3.18
CA ILE A 7 9.37 -0.41 3.96
C ILE A 7 8.37 -1.35 3.25
N LEU A 8 8.57 -1.60 1.94
CA LEU A 8 7.92 -2.64 1.13
C LEU A 8 8.85 -3.09 0.00
N PRO A 9 8.99 -4.39 -0.31
CA PRO A 9 9.67 -4.83 -1.52
C PRO A 9 8.93 -4.32 -2.77
N ASP A 10 9.70 -3.82 -3.75
CA ASP A 10 9.23 -3.24 -5.01
C ASP A 10 8.20 -4.13 -5.75
N GLU A 11 8.33 -5.46 -5.57
CA GLU A 11 7.42 -6.47 -6.09
C GLU A 11 5.97 -6.33 -5.59
N GLN A 12 5.77 -6.00 -4.31
CA GLN A 12 4.44 -5.79 -3.73
C GLN A 12 3.78 -4.53 -4.30
N TRP A 13 4.58 -3.50 -4.56
CA TRP A 13 4.17 -2.28 -5.25
C TRP A 13 3.78 -2.53 -6.70
N MET A 14 4.60 -3.28 -7.41
CA MET A 14 4.32 -3.68 -8.78
C MET A 14 3.03 -4.50 -8.86
N ARG A 15 2.78 -5.37 -7.88
CA ARG A 15 1.57 -6.20 -7.79
C ARG A 15 0.33 -5.35 -7.54
N LEU A 16 0.35 -4.43 -6.57
CA LEU A 16 -0.77 -3.53 -6.29
C LEU A 16 -1.13 -2.67 -7.52
N GLN A 17 -0.11 -2.14 -8.20
CA GLN A 17 -0.29 -1.34 -9.42
C GLN A 17 -0.85 -2.18 -10.58
N ALA A 18 -0.42 -3.43 -10.72
CA ALA A 18 -0.94 -4.36 -11.72
C ALA A 18 -2.41 -4.73 -11.46
N THR A 19 -2.78 -4.98 -10.20
CA THR A 19 -4.17 -5.24 -9.79
C THR A 19 -5.04 -4.01 -10.06
N TYR A 20 -4.55 -2.81 -9.73
CA TYR A 20 -5.25 -1.56 -10.02
C TYR A 20 -5.48 -1.35 -11.52
N LYS A 21 -4.47 -1.60 -12.36
CA LYS A 21 -4.60 -1.48 -13.83
C LYS A 21 -5.62 -2.45 -14.42
N ARG A 22 -5.76 -3.64 -13.83
CA ARG A 22 -6.65 -4.70 -14.33
C ARG A 22 -8.08 -4.60 -13.81
N HIS A 23 -8.24 -4.28 -12.54
CA HIS A 23 -9.52 -4.37 -11.81
C HIS A 23 -10.00 -3.01 -11.28
N GLY A 24 -9.22 -1.93 -11.46
CA GLY A 24 -9.48 -0.63 -10.86
C GLY A 24 -9.41 -0.69 -9.34
N SER A 25 -10.21 0.14 -8.66
CA SER A 25 -10.37 0.16 -7.20
C SER A 25 -11.29 -0.95 -6.67
N GLY A 26 -11.30 -2.10 -7.34
CA GLY A 26 -12.14 -3.25 -7.03
C GLY A 26 -11.72 -3.99 -5.74
N PRO A 27 -12.49 -5.00 -5.30
CA PRO A 27 -12.21 -5.75 -4.08
C PRO A 27 -10.82 -6.40 -4.09
N GLU A 28 -10.35 -6.88 -5.24
CA GLU A 28 -9.02 -7.50 -5.41
C GLU A 28 -7.87 -6.53 -5.11
N PHE A 29 -8.06 -5.25 -5.45
CA PHE A 29 -7.10 -4.19 -5.11
C PHE A 29 -7.04 -3.97 -3.59
N TRP A 30 -8.20 -3.91 -2.93
CA TRP A 30 -8.28 -3.72 -1.48
C TRP A 30 -7.81 -4.93 -0.69
N GLU A 31 -7.99 -6.15 -1.20
CA GLU A 31 -7.39 -7.36 -0.62
C GLU A 31 -5.86 -7.30 -0.69
N THR A 32 -5.30 -6.94 -1.84
CA THR A 32 -3.84 -6.77 -2.00
C THR A 32 -3.32 -5.65 -1.08
N TYR A 33 -4.04 -4.54 -0.98
CA TYR A 33 -3.72 -3.44 -0.06
C TYR A 33 -3.67 -3.91 1.39
N ARG A 34 -4.66 -4.70 1.83
CA ARG A 34 -4.75 -5.19 3.21
C ARG A 34 -3.66 -6.19 3.53
N ASP A 35 -3.37 -7.13 2.63
CA ASP A 35 -2.28 -8.11 2.79
C ASP A 35 -0.93 -7.42 3.03
N ILE A 36 -0.68 -6.36 2.26
CA ILE A 36 0.50 -5.52 2.39
C ILE A 36 0.56 -4.82 3.76
N VAL A 37 -0.54 -4.21 4.22
CA VAL A 37 -0.59 -3.55 5.54
C VAL A 37 -0.43 -4.56 6.68
N GLU A 38 -1.05 -5.74 6.56
CA GLU A 38 -1.00 -6.80 7.58
C GLU A 38 0.41 -7.38 7.71
N ALA A 39 1.07 -7.64 6.59
CA ALA A 39 2.48 -8.03 6.57
C ALA A 39 3.36 -6.98 7.25
N ALA A 40 3.17 -5.71 6.93
CA ALA A 40 3.91 -4.60 7.54
C ALA A 40 3.64 -4.41 9.04
N ALA A 41 2.40 -4.60 9.47
CA ALA A 41 2.02 -4.53 10.88
C ALA A 41 2.74 -5.60 11.70
N HIS A 42 2.96 -6.80 11.14
CA HIS A 42 3.74 -7.87 11.78
C HIS A 42 5.22 -7.52 11.97
N HIS A 43 5.77 -6.61 11.15
CA HIS A 43 7.15 -6.15 11.26
C HIS A 43 7.33 -4.91 12.16
N GLY A 44 6.24 -4.32 12.66
CA GLY A 44 6.26 -3.11 13.51
C GLY A 44 6.23 -1.79 12.73
N ASP A 45 6.23 -1.84 11.39
CA ASP A 45 6.22 -0.67 10.50
C ASP A 45 4.83 -0.40 9.86
N GLY A 46 3.78 -1.04 10.39
CA GLY A 46 2.43 -1.00 9.81
C GLY A 46 1.87 0.41 9.60
N ALA A 47 2.18 1.36 10.50
CA ALA A 47 1.73 2.75 10.36
C ALA A 47 2.47 3.51 9.22
N ALA A 48 3.77 3.30 9.07
CA ALA A 48 4.56 3.91 8.00
C ALA A 48 4.13 3.34 6.64
N VAL A 49 3.94 2.03 6.57
CA VAL A 49 3.44 1.33 5.38
C VAL A 49 2.04 1.79 5.01
N ALA A 50 1.12 1.87 5.98
CA ALA A 50 -0.24 2.34 5.75
C ALA A 50 -0.27 3.78 5.22
N ASN A 51 0.61 4.66 5.70
CA ASN A 51 0.70 6.04 5.24
C ASN A 51 1.24 6.14 3.80
N GLU A 52 2.25 5.37 3.43
CA GLU A 52 2.74 5.31 2.04
C GLU A 52 1.72 4.68 1.09
N LEU A 53 0.99 3.66 1.55
CA LEU A 53 -0.13 3.05 0.83
C LEU A 53 -1.27 4.03 0.60
N ALA A 54 -1.65 4.79 1.62
CA ALA A 54 -2.67 5.83 1.51
C ALA A 54 -2.26 6.91 0.50
N ARG A 55 -0.98 7.29 0.50
CA ARG A 55 -0.41 8.24 -0.46
C ARG A 55 -0.46 7.72 -1.89
N PHE A 56 -0.12 6.45 -2.09
CA PHE A 56 -0.18 5.78 -3.38
C PHE A 56 -1.61 5.66 -3.91
N ALA A 57 -2.56 5.24 -3.06
CA ALA A 57 -3.97 5.18 -3.41
C ALA A 57 -4.52 6.56 -3.83
N ARG A 58 -4.08 7.63 -3.16
CA ARG A 58 -4.39 9.02 -3.57
C ARG A 58 -3.79 9.39 -4.93
N GLN A 59 -2.53 9.06 -5.18
CA GLN A 59 -1.87 9.35 -6.46
C GLN A 59 -2.51 8.60 -7.63
N LEU A 60 -3.04 7.41 -7.38
CA LEU A 60 -3.79 6.63 -8.36
C LEU A 60 -5.20 7.19 -8.63
N GLY A 61 -5.66 8.18 -7.86
CA GLY A 61 -7.01 8.73 -7.95
C GLY A 61 -8.10 7.82 -7.39
N VAL A 62 -7.71 6.78 -6.63
CA VAL A 62 -8.62 5.78 -6.04
C VAL A 62 -9.40 6.35 -4.87
N THR A 63 -8.82 7.33 -4.18
CA THR A 63 -9.43 7.99 -3.04
C THR A 63 -9.29 9.50 -3.20
N GLU A 64 -10.41 10.20 -3.29
CA GLU A 64 -10.45 11.67 -3.35
C GLU A 64 -9.97 12.33 -2.04
N THR A 65 -9.98 11.58 -0.94
CA THR A 65 -9.52 12.01 0.40
C THR A 65 -9.00 10.82 1.21
N ALA A 66 -7.71 10.48 1.09
CA ALA A 66 -7.06 9.68 2.13
C ALA A 66 -6.66 10.59 3.29
N LEU A 67 -7.21 10.32 4.48
CA LEU A 67 -6.80 10.93 5.74
C LEU A 67 -5.52 10.23 6.22
N PHE A 68 -4.43 10.98 6.29
CA PHE A 68 -3.20 10.55 6.94
C PHE A 68 -3.45 10.50 8.45
N VAL A 69 -3.06 9.41 9.10
CA VAL A 69 -3.15 9.20 10.55
C VAL A 69 -1.76 9.07 11.15
#